data_AF-A0A1P8FF63-F1
#
_entry.id   AF-A0A1P8FF63-F1
#
_cell.length_a   1.000
_cell.length_b   1.000
_cell.length_c   1.000
_cell.angle_alpha   90.00
_cell.angle_beta   90.00
_cell.angle_gamma   90.00
#
_symmetry.space_group_name_H-M   'P 1'
#
loop_
_entity.id
_entity.type
_entity.pdbx_description
1 polymer ?
#
loop_
_entity_poly.entity_id
_entity_poly.type
_entity_poly.pdbx_seq_one_letter_code
_entity_poly.pdbx_strand_id
1 'polypeptide(L)'
;MTLAIGCILVAALLPFVTVGMAKYKRGYDNNAPREWEANLKGWRQRAVAAHQNHFEAFAPFAAGVIVAQLARVPQGAIDVIVVVFVAARIAYTAAYIADKGILRSTIWMVGLACTIALYASAMSAR
;
A
#
# COMPACT_ATOMS: atom_id res chain seq x y z
N MET A 1 11.79 9.98 12.85
CA MET A 1 10.87 10.80 12.02
C MET A 1 11.13 10.65 10.53
N THR A 2 12.38 10.79 10.06
CA THR A 2 12.74 10.68 8.63
C THR A 2 12.33 9.36 7.98
N LEU A 3 12.51 8.23 8.68
CA LEU A 3 12.11 6.90 8.18
C LEU A 3 10.61 6.82 7.93
N ALA A 4 9.79 7.19 8.93
CA ALA A 4 8.34 7.16 8.80
C ALA A 4 7.82 8.03 7.64
N ILE A 5 8.39 9.22 7.43
CA ILE A 5 8.07 10.07 6.28
C ILE A 5 8.47 9.39 4.97
N GLY A 6 9.66 8.77 4.93
CA GLY A 6 10.11 7.96 3.79
C GLY A 6 9.15 6.81 3.47
N CYS A 7 8.63 6.12 4.49
CA CYS A 7 7.65 5.04 4.31
C CYS A 7 6.31 5.56 3.79
N ILE A 8 5.85 6.75 4.22
CA ILE A 8 4.66 7.40 3.63
C ILE A 8 4.91 7.68 2.15
N LEU A 9 6.06 8.24 1.79
CA LEU A 9 6.41 8.51 0.39
C LEU A 9 6.45 7.23 -0.44
N VAL A 10 7.08 6.17 0.06
CA VAL A 10 7.12 4.86 -0.63
C VAL A 10 5.71 4.31 -0.81
N ALA A 11 4.87 4.35 0.23
CA ALA A 11 3.48 3.90 0.15
C ALA A 11 2.65 4.74 -0.84
N ALA A 12 2.90 6.05 -0.93
CA ALA A 12 2.26 6.94 -1.89
C ALA A 12 2.66 6.64 -3.35
N LEU A 13 3.92 6.25 -3.58
CA LEU A 13 4.45 5.94 -4.91
C LEU A 13 4.11 4.53 -5.39
N LEU A 14 3.88 3.59 -4.47
CA LEU A 14 3.66 2.19 -4.79
C LEU A 14 2.46 1.91 -5.74
N PRO A 15 1.28 2.57 -5.62
CA PRO A 15 0.20 2.42 -6.61
C PRO A 15 0.65 2.75 -8.04
N PHE A 16 1.43 3.82 -8.21
CA PHE A 16 1.90 4.28 -9.51
C PHE A 16 2.90 3.30 -10.13
N VAL A 17 3.84 2.78 -9.33
CA VAL A 17 4.76 1.72 -9.76
C VAL A 17 3.97 0.47 -10.17
N THR A 18 2.96 0.11 -9.38
CA THR A 18 2.15 -1.10 -9.61
C THR A 18 1.36 -1.04 -10.91
N VAL A 19 0.65 0.06 -11.16
CA VAL A 19 -0.10 0.24 -12.42
C VAL A 19 0.83 0.47 -13.61
N GLY A 20 2.00 1.09 -13.40
CA GLY A 20 3.03 1.28 -14.42
C GLY A 20 3.48 -0.04 -15.04
N MET A 21 3.63 -1.10 -14.22
CA MET A 21 3.93 -2.45 -14.73
C MET A 21 2.84 -2.98 -15.65
N ALA A 22 1.56 -2.72 -15.35
CA ALA A 22 0.43 -3.14 -16.19
C ALA A 22 0.40 -2.37 -17.52
N LYS A 23 0.70 -1.07 -17.47
CA LYS A 23 0.73 -0.14 -18.61
C LYS A 23 1.91 -0.33 -19.55
N TYR A 24 2.97 -0.99 -19.09
CA TYR A 24 4.08 -1.39 -19.95
C TYR A 24 3.67 -2.54 -20.90
N LYS A 25 2.88 -2.16 -21.91
CA LYS A 25 2.32 -3.03 -22.95
C LYS A 25 2.16 -2.23 -24.24
N ARG A 26 2.47 -2.82 -25.38
CA ARG A 26 2.23 -2.24 -26.70
C ARG A 26 0.73 -2.01 -26.92
N GLY A 27 0.36 -0.85 -27.48
CA GLY A 27 -1.03 -0.46 -27.71
C GLY A 27 -1.72 0.16 -26.48
N TYR A 28 -0.95 0.78 -25.57
CA TYR A 28 -1.51 1.64 -24.52
C TYR A 28 -2.18 2.86 -25.16
N ASP A 29 -3.44 3.09 -24.82
CA ASP A 29 -4.19 4.28 -25.25
C ASP A 29 -4.11 5.36 -24.17
N ASN A 30 -3.49 6.48 -24.51
CA ASN A 30 -3.35 7.62 -23.61
C ASN A 30 -4.56 8.56 -23.62
N ASN A 31 -5.47 8.42 -24.59
CA ASN A 31 -6.70 9.21 -24.67
C ASN A 31 -7.79 8.64 -23.75
N ALA A 32 -7.85 7.31 -23.61
CA ALA A 32 -8.82 6.61 -22.77
C ALA A 32 -8.15 5.57 -21.82
N PRO A 33 -7.26 6.00 -20.91
CA PRO A 33 -6.41 5.08 -20.15
C PRO A 33 -7.17 4.15 -19.21
N ARG A 34 -8.28 4.62 -18.63
CA ARG A 34 -9.11 3.81 -17.71
C ARG A 34 -9.93 2.75 -18.45
N GLU A 35 -10.44 3.08 -19.62
CA GLU A 35 -11.15 2.12 -20.48
C GLU A 35 -10.18 1.06 -21.00
N TRP A 36 -8.97 1.46 -21.36
CA TRP A 36 -7.90 0.52 -21.72
C TRP A 36 -7.55 -0.44 -20.58
N GLU A 37 -7.41 0.08 -19.35
CA GLU A 37 -7.15 -0.73 -18.15
C GLU A 37 -8.26 -1.76 -17.89
N ALA A 38 -9.52 -1.40 -18.09
CA ALA A 38 -10.67 -2.30 -17.91
C ALA A 38 -10.65 -3.51 -18.86
N ASN A 39 -9.99 -3.37 -20.02
CA ASN A 39 -9.84 -4.44 -21.01
C ASN A 39 -8.62 -5.35 -20.76
N LEU A 40 -7.77 -5.04 -19.77
CA LEU A 40 -6.63 -5.89 -19.42
C LEU A 40 -7.09 -7.24 -18.87
N LYS A 41 -6.28 -8.28 -19.13
CA LYS A 41 -6.52 -9.66 -18.68
C LYS A 41 -5.28 -10.22 -17.99
N GLY A 42 -5.48 -11.28 -17.21
CA GLY A 42 -4.41 -12.01 -16.52
C GLY A 42 -3.67 -11.15 -15.50
N TRP A 43 -2.34 -11.28 -15.43
CA TRP A 43 -1.54 -10.61 -14.40
C TRP A 43 -1.61 -9.08 -14.45
N ARG A 44 -1.86 -8.49 -15.63
CA ARG A 44 -1.99 -7.02 -15.77
C ARG A 44 -3.28 -6.50 -15.17
N GLN A 45 -4.39 -7.22 -15.35
CA GLN A 45 -5.65 -6.91 -14.67
C GLN A 45 -5.48 -7.01 -13.14
N ARG A 46 -4.73 -8.01 -12.68
CA ARG A 46 -4.40 -8.18 -11.25
C ARG A 46 -3.54 -7.05 -10.71
N ALA A 47 -2.58 -6.54 -11.49
CA ALA A 47 -1.82 -5.35 -11.14
C ALA A 47 -2.70 -4.08 -11.09
N VAL A 48 -3.68 -3.95 -11.99
CA VAL A 48 -4.73 -2.90 -11.90
C VAL A 48 -5.48 -2.99 -10.57
N ALA A 49 -5.99 -4.17 -10.22
CA ALA A 49 -6.69 -4.34 -8.96
C ALA A 49 -5.78 -4.09 -7.73
N ALA A 50 -4.49 -4.45 -7.80
CA ALA A 50 -3.54 -4.20 -6.72
C ALA A 50 -3.26 -2.71 -6.47
N HIS A 51 -3.11 -1.88 -7.52
CA HIS A 51 -2.90 -0.44 -7.29
C HIS A 51 -4.13 0.25 -6.71
N GLN A 52 -5.34 -0.17 -7.10
CA GLN A 52 -6.59 0.36 -6.53
C GLN A 52 -6.63 0.08 -5.03
N ASN A 53 -6.29 -1.15 -4.62
CA ASN A 53 -6.22 -1.48 -3.20
C ASN A 53 -5.13 -0.69 -2.44
N HIS A 54 -3.99 -0.39 -3.08
CA HIS A 54 -2.98 0.47 -2.46
C HIS A 54 -3.50 1.89 -2.21
N PHE A 55 -4.32 2.45 -3.11
CA PHE A 55 -4.95 3.75 -2.88
C PHE A 55 -5.94 3.72 -1.71
N GLU A 56 -6.72 2.64 -1.57
CA GLU A 56 -7.63 2.45 -0.43
C GLU A 56 -6.88 2.38 0.90
N ALA A 57 -5.74 1.67 0.91
CA ALA A 57 -4.93 1.49 2.12
C ALA A 57 -4.08 2.72 2.49
N PHE A 58 -3.73 3.55 1.51
CA PHE A 58 -2.77 4.65 1.70
C PHE A 58 -3.28 5.74 2.65
N ALA A 59 -4.47 6.28 2.41
CA ALA A 59 -5.00 7.39 3.20
C ALA A 59 -5.09 7.08 4.72
N PRO A 60 -5.68 5.95 5.16
CA PRO A 60 -5.73 5.63 6.58
C PRO A 60 -4.35 5.31 7.16
N PHE A 61 -3.44 4.71 6.38
CA PHE A 61 -2.06 4.48 6.83
C PHE A 61 -1.32 5.81 7.07
N ALA A 62 -1.31 6.71 6.10
CA ALA A 62 -0.61 7.99 6.19
C ALA A 62 -1.15 8.83 7.34
N ALA A 63 -2.48 8.89 7.50
CA ALA A 63 -3.12 9.56 8.63
C ALA A 63 -2.72 8.91 9.97
N GLY A 64 -2.70 7.58 10.06
CA GLY A 64 -2.26 6.87 11.27
C GLY A 64 -0.83 7.21 11.68
N VAL A 65 0.09 7.30 10.72
CA VAL A 65 1.49 7.70 11.00
C VAL A 65 1.56 9.11 11.56
N ILE A 66 0.83 10.06 10.94
CA ILE A 66 0.80 11.46 11.37
C ILE A 66 0.20 11.56 12.78
N VAL A 67 -0.93 10.90 13.03
CA VAL A 67 -1.59 10.88 14.34
C VAL A 67 -0.68 10.29 15.42
N ALA A 68 0.01 9.18 15.13
CA ALA A 68 0.97 8.60 16.07
C ALA A 68 2.15 9.55 16.38
N GLN A 69 2.64 10.30 15.39
CA GLN A 69 3.67 11.32 15.61
C GLN A 69 3.14 12.49 16.46
N LEU A 70 1.94 12.98 16.20
CA LEU A 70 1.31 14.06 16.97
C LEU A 70 1.07 13.65 18.43
N ALA A 71 0.70 12.40 18.65
CA ALA A 71 0.55 11.80 19.98
C ALA A 71 1.88 11.47 20.66
N ARG A 72 3.04 11.81 20.06
CA ARG A 72 4.38 11.56 20.60
C ARG A 72 4.66 10.10 20.95
N VAL A 73 4.07 9.16 20.20
CA VAL A 73 4.39 7.73 20.33
C VAL A 73 5.90 7.53 20.14
N PRO A 74 6.57 6.65 20.93
CA PRO A 74 8.00 6.39 20.78
C PRO A 74 8.37 6.08 19.32
N GLN A 75 9.33 6.83 18.78
CA GLN A 75 9.65 6.79 17.36
C GLN A 75 10.02 5.39 16.87
N GLY A 76 10.74 4.60 17.68
CA GLY A 76 11.11 3.23 17.33
C GLY A 76 9.90 2.31 17.11
N ALA A 77 8.81 2.52 17.86
CA ALA A 77 7.57 1.76 17.68
C ALA A 77 6.89 2.12 16.35
N ILE A 78 6.82 3.41 16.02
CA ILE A 78 6.30 3.88 14.72
C ILE A 78 7.13 3.29 13.58
N ASP A 79 8.47 3.37 13.70
CA ASP A 79 9.42 2.93 12.67
C ASP A 79 9.27 1.43 12.33
N VAL A 80 9.07 0.58 13.34
CA VAL A 80 8.78 -0.85 13.10
C VAL A 80 7.47 -1.02 12.33
N ILE A 81 6.40 -0.35 12.75
CA ILE A 81 5.06 -0.54 12.16
C ILE A 81 5.04 -0.07 10.69
N VAL A 82 5.65 1.08 10.38
CA VAL A 82 5.65 1.62 9.01
C VAL A 82 6.51 0.78 8.05
N VAL A 83 7.61 0.20 8.53
CA VAL A 83 8.44 -0.72 7.73
C VAL A 83 7.68 -2.00 7.43
N VAL A 84 7.02 -2.59 8.45
CA VAL A 84 6.19 -3.79 8.26
C VAL A 84 5.05 -3.52 7.28
N PHE A 85 4.39 -2.36 7.37
CA PHE A 85 3.34 -1.98 6.42
C PHE A 85 3.87 -1.95 4.98
N VAL A 86 4.97 -1.23 4.72
CA VAL A 86 5.56 -1.12 3.37
C VAL A 86 5.98 -2.49 2.84
N ALA A 87 6.65 -3.30 3.66
CA ALA A 87 7.03 -4.66 3.28
C ALA A 87 5.80 -5.53 2.94
N ALA A 88 4.73 -5.43 3.74
CA ALA A 88 3.47 -6.11 3.47
C ALA A 88 2.83 -5.63 2.16
N ARG A 89 2.89 -4.34 1.81
CA ARG A 89 2.34 -3.86 0.52
C ARG A 89 3.14 -4.36 -0.69
N ILE A 90 4.46 -4.46 -0.57
CA ILE A 90 5.32 -5.05 -1.61
C ILE A 90 4.98 -6.54 -1.79
N ALA A 91 4.94 -7.29 -0.69
CA ALA A 91 4.61 -8.72 -0.71
C ALA A 91 3.18 -8.98 -1.21
N TYR A 92 2.22 -8.11 -0.84
CA TYR A 92 0.84 -8.15 -1.32
C TYR A 92 0.79 -8.00 -2.84
N THR A 93 1.54 -7.05 -3.40
CA THR A 93 1.62 -6.82 -4.85
C THR A 93 2.14 -8.08 -5.57
N ALA A 94 3.22 -8.68 -5.06
CA ALA A 94 3.78 -9.91 -5.62
C ALA A 94 2.77 -11.07 -5.58
N ALA A 95 2.11 -11.27 -4.43
CA ALA A 95 1.08 -12.32 -4.26
C ALA A 95 -0.13 -12.10 -5.19
N TYR A 96 -0.51 -10.84 -5.42
CA TYR A 96 -1.60 -10.47 -6.32
C TYR A 96 -1.24 -10.81 -7.78
N ILE A 97 -0.06 -10.39 -8.23
CA ILE A 97 0.41 -10.68 -9.60
C ILE A 97 0.53 -12.20 -9.82
N ALA A 98 1.00 -12.93 -8.81
CA ALA A 98 1.14 -14.39 -8.82
C ALA A 98 -0.17 -15.18 -8.62
N ASP A 99 -1.32 -14.50 -8.50
CA ASP A 99 -2.65 -15.11 -8.35
C ASP A 99 -2.80 -16.02 -7.11
N LYS A 100 -2.12 -15.66 -6.01
CA LYS A 100 -2.15 -16.42 -4.74
C LYS A 100 -3.17 -15.82 -3.77
N GLY A 101 -4.45 -16.14 -3.97
CA GLY A 101 -5.57 -15.54 -3.24
C GLY A 101 -5.49 -15.58 -1.71
N ILE A 102 -5.21 -16.75 -1.12
CA ILE A 102 -5.12 -16.92 0.36
C ILE A 102 -3.96 -16.10 0.92
N LEU A 103 -2.77 -16.26 0.33
CA LEU A 103 -1.57 -15.51 0.74
C LEU A 103 -1.80 -14.00 0.67
N ARG A 104 -2.43 -13.53 -0.41
CA ARG A 104 -2.82 -12.12 -0.58
C ARG A 104 -3.69 -11.64 0.57
N SER A 105 -4.74 -12.37 0.94
CA SER A 105 -5.64 -11.99 2.04
C SER A 105 -4.92 -11.97 3.39
N THR A 106 -4.04 -12.93 3.66
CA THR A 106 -3.22 -12.94 4.88
C THR A 106 -2.32 -11.71 4.97
N ILE A 107 -1.59 -11.39 3.91
CA ILE A 107 -0.71 -10.21 3.87
C ILE A 107 -1.53 -8.91 3.94
N TRP A 108 -2.73 -8.90 3.37
CA TRP A 108 -3.63 -7.75 3.45
C TRP A 108 -3.98 -7.42 4.90
N MET A 109 -4.32 -8.44 5.70
CA MET A 109 -4.62 -8.29 7.13
C MET A 109 -3.43 -7.73 7.91
N VAL A 110 -2.20 -8.12 7.57
CA VAL A 110 -0.98 -7.56 8.20
C VAL A 110 -0.91 -6.05 8.00
N GLY A 111 -1.16 -5.56 6.79
CA GLY A 111 -1.16 -4.11 6.53
C GLY A 111 -2.29 -3.38 7.25
N LEU A 112 -3.49 -3.97 7.29
CA LEU A 112 -4.60 -3.41 8.07
C LEU A 112 -4.24 -3.33 9.57
N ALA A 113 -3.66 -4.40 10.12
CA ALA A 113 -3.22 -4.46 11.50
C ALA A 113 -2.15 -3.40 11.82
N CYS A 114 -1.22 -3.12 10.90
CA CYS A 114 -0.25 -2.04 11.07
C CYS A 114 -0.94 -0.68 11.17
N THR A 115 -1.91 -0.39 10.28
CA THR A 115 -2.67 0.86 10.34
C THR A 115 -3.42 0.99 11.67
N ILE A 116 -4.11 -0.07 12.11
CA ILE A 116 -4.81 -0.09 13.41
C ILE A 116 -3.81 0.11 14.57
N ALA A 117 -2.65 -0.52 14.53
CA ALA A 117 -1.62 -0.42 15.56
C ALA A 117 -1.08 1.01 15.73
N LEU A 118 -0.98 1.79 14.65
CA LEU A 118 -0.59 3.20 14.72
C LEU A 118 -1.62 4.01 15.52
N TYR A 119 -2.91 3.85 15.19
CA TYR A 119 -3.98 4.53 15.92
C TYR A 119 -4.10 4.05 17.37
N ALA A 120 -3.98 2.74 17.62
CA ALA A 120 -4.01 2.17 18.96
C ALA A 120 -2.85 2.71 19.81
N SER A 121 -1.65 2.79 19.25
CA SER A 121 -0.47 3.36 19.91
C SER A 121 -0.70 4.83 20.25
N ALA A 122 -1.27 5.61 19.32
CA ALA A 122 -1.61 7.01 19.56
C ALA A 122 -2.64 7.19 20.68
N MET A 123 -3.68 6.35 20.73
CA MET A 123 -4.69 6.38 21.81
C MET A 123 -4.12 5.99 23.18
N SER A 124 -3.05 5.19 23.21
CA SER A 124 -2.40 4.74 24.45
C SER A 124 -1.30 5.69 24.96
N ALA A 125 -0.86 6.63 24.12
CA ALA A 125 0.12 7.64 24.52
C ALA A 125 -0.56 8.66 25.46
N ARG A 126 -0.13 8.65 26.72
CA ARG A 126 -0.57 9.58 27.77
C ARG A 126 0.50 10.63 28.04
#